data_AF-A0A9X4G921-F1
#
_entry.id   AF-A0A9X4G921-F1
#
_cell.length_a   1.000
_cell.length_b   1.000
_cell.length_c   1.000
_cell.angle_alpha   90.00
_cell.angle_beta   90.00
_cell.angle_gamma   90.00
#
_symmetry.space_group_name_H-M   'P 1'
#
loop_
_entity.id
_entity.type
_entity.pdbx_description
1 polymer ?
#
loop_
_entity_poly.entity_id
_entity_poly.type
_entity_poly.pdbx_seq_one_letter_code
_entity_poly.pdbx_strand_id
1 'polypeptide(L)'
;MQALKAHFLGQEITLVDHNGVAYVAMREVVVGIGLEWARQAQKLNNQKEKFSCVHMPTTGKDGKKYEMLCMPIKKLNGWLFSINPNKVRADLKQRLEEYQEECFLALWDYWT
;
A
#
# COMPACT_ATOMS: atom_id res chain seq x y z
N MET A 1 16.49 6.87 8.09
CA MET A 1 15.12 6.77 7.55
C MET A 1 14.63 8.16 7.23
N GLN A 2 14.67 8.54 5.96
CA GLN A 2 14.01 9.77 5.49
C GLN A 2 12.58 9.37 5.11
N ALA A 3 11.60 10.13 5.61
CA ALA A 3 10.21 9.95 5.22
C ALA A 3 9.97 10.71 3.91
N LEU A 4 9.65 10.00 2.84
CA LEU A 4 9.21 10.60 1.58
C LEU A 4 7.68 10.62 1.55
N LYS A 5 7.08 11.65 0.98
CA LYS A 5 5.62 11.76 0.83
C LYS A 5 5.26 11.48 -0.62
N ALA A 6 4.23 10.67 -0.85
CA ALA A 6 3.66 10.44 -2.16
C ALA A 6 2.14 10.60 -2.12
N HIS A 7 1.53 11.07 -3.20
CA HIS A 7 0.08 11.10 -3.36
C HIS A 7 -0.38 9.82 -4.05
N PHE A 8 -1.33 9.11 -3.43
CA PHE A 8 -1.81 7.81 -3.88
C PHE A 8 -3.31 7.67 -3.62
N LEU A 9 -4.12 7.43 -4.68
CA LEU A 9 -5.59 7.40 -4.62
C LEU A 9 -6.21 8.60 -3.88
N GLY A 10 -5.66 9.80 -4.09
CA GLY A 10 -6.11 11.04 -3.42
C GLY A 10 -5.68 11.17 -1.96
N GLN A 11 -4.78 10.29 -1.47
CA GLN A 11 -4.27 10.31 -0.11
C GLN A 11 -2.76 10.53 -0.10
N GLU A 12 -2.27 11.30 0.86
CA GLU A 12 -0.83 11.34 1.13
C GLU A 12 -0.44 10.08 1.88
N ILE A 13 0.51 9.31 1.32
CA ILE A 13 1.09 8.14 1.96
C ILE A 13 2.53 8.43 2.38
N THR A 14 2.90 7.92 3.56
CA THR A 14 4.27 8.02 4.05
C THR A 14 5.10 6.85 3.53
N LEU A 15 6.21 7.17 2.86
CA LEU A 15 7.21 6.21 2.44
C LEU A 15 8.42 6.26 3.38
N VAL A 16 8.97 5.09 3.66
CA VAL A 16 10.17 4.91 4.48
C VAL A 16 11.26 4.33 3.60
N ASP A 17 12.39 5.02 3.48
CA ASP A 17 13.58 4.42 2.89
C ASP A 17 14.26 3.46 3.88
N HIS A 18 14.47 2.22 3.43
CA HIS A 18 15.25 1.22 4.14
C HIS A 18 16.19 0.51 3.16
N ASN A 19 17.48 0.81 3.26
CA ASN A 19 18.55 0.27 2.41
C ASN A 19 18.32 0.52 0.90
N GLY A 20 17.87 1.72 0.53
CA GLY A 20 17.63 2.09 -0.88
C GLY A 20 16.34 1.50 -1.47
N VAL A 21 15.51 0.85 -0.64
CA VAL A 21 14.18 0.40 -1.03
C VAL A 21 13.16 1.25 -0.28
N ALA A 22 12.24 1.85 -1.03
CA ALA A 22 11.10 2.57 -0.47
C ALA A 22 10.00 1.58 -0.04
N TYR A 23 9.54 1.74 1.20
CA TYR A 23 8.45 0.97 1.80
C TYR A 23 7.28 1.87 2.15
N VAL A 24 6.07 1.33 2.12
CA VAL A 24 4.86 1.98 2.61
C VAL A 24 4.38 1.28 3.88
N ALA A 25 3.96 2.06 4.88
CA ALA A 25 3.30 1.54 6.08
C ALA A 25 1.86 1.13 5.74
N MET A 26 1.59 -0.18 5.73
CA MET A 26 0.33 -0.70 5.16
C MET A 26 -0.91 -0.30 5.94
N ARG A 27 -0.79 -0.04 7.25
CA ARG A 27 -1.94 0.36 8.08
C ARG A 27 -2.57 1.67 7.59
N GLU A 28 -1.73 2.63 7.21
CA GLU A 28 -2.20 3.92 6.69
C GLU A 28 -2.99 3.73 5.40
N VAL A 29 -2.45 2.93 4.47
CA VAL A 29 -3.12 2.64 3.18
C VAL A 29 -4.43 1.90 3.39
N VAL A 30 -4.42 0.83 4.18
CA VAL A 30 -5.60 -0.02 4.44
C VAL A 30 -6.74 0.79 5.06
N VAL A 31 -6.45 1.54 6.13
CA VAL A 31 -7.46 2.37 6.79
C VAL A 31 -7.89 3.53 5.89
N GLY A 32 -6.94 4.12 5.17
CA GLY A 32 -7.18 5.23 4.25
C GLY A 32 -8.21 4.90 3.17
N ILE A 33 -8.13 3.70 2.59
CA ILE A 33 -9.10 3.22 1.58
C ILE A 33 -10.37 2.61 2.18
N GLY A 34 -10.52 2.62 3.51
CA GLY A 34 -11.73 2.17 4.21
C GLY A 34 -11.81 0.68 4.54
N LEU A 35 -10.68 -0.03 4.51
CA LEU A 35 -10.63 -1.43 4.89
C LEU A 35 -10.28 -1.60 6.38
N GLU A 36 -10.77 -2.68 6.97
CA GLU A 36 -10.46 -3.04 8.35
C GLU A 36 -9.01 -3.56 8.45
N TRP A 37 -8.24 -3.02 9.39
CA TRP A 37 -6.80 -3.27 9.51
C TRP A 37 -6.48 -4.70 9.95
N ALA A 38 -7.11 -5.21 11.01
CA ALA A 38 -6.76 -6.50 11.60
C ALA A 38 -6.88 -7.63 10.57
N ARG A 39 -7.98 -7.63 9.80
CA ARG A 39 -8.23 -8.62 8.73
C ARG A 39 -7.21 -8.50 7.60
N GLN A 40 -6.84 -7.29 7.20
CA GLN A 40 -5.84 -7.11 6.13
C GLN A 40 -4.43 -7.43 6.61
N ALA A 41 -4.07 -7.07 7.84
CA ALA A 41 -2.79 -7.43 8.45
C ALA A 41 -2.60 -8.95 8.49
N GLN A 42 -3.64 -9.70 8.89
CA GLN A 42 -3.62 -11.17 8.85
C GLN A 42 -3.38 -11.70 7.43
N LYS A 43 -4.10 -11.17 6.42
CA LYS A 43 -3.91 -11.57 5.01
C LYS A 43 -2.52 -11.26 4.47
N LEU A 44 -1.98 -10.10 4.82
CA LEU A 44 -0.64 -9.67 4.42
C LEU A 44 0.45 -10.52 5.07
N ASN A 45 0.30 -10.86 6.35
CA ASN A 45 1.22 -11.76 7.04
C ASN A 45 1.18 -13.18 6.46
N ASN A 46 -0.01 -13.70 6.13
CA ASN A 46 -0.15 -14.99 5.45
C ASN A 46 0.44 -15.00 4.04
N GLN A 47 0.57 -13.83 3.41
CA GLN A 47 1.15 -13.64 2.07
C GLN A 47 2.48 -12.86 2.12
N LYS A 48 3.19 -12.92 3.26
CA LYS A 48 4.40 -12.11 3.49
C LYS A 48 5.46 -12.34 2.42
N GLU A 49 5.60 -13.55 1.90
CA GLU A 49 6.59 -13.89 0.88
C GLU A 49 6.24 -13.28 -0.48
N LYS A 50 4.95 -13.33 -0.86
CA LYS A 50 4.43 -12.77 -2.11
C LYS A 50 4.63 -11.25 -2.19
N PHE A 51 4.28 -10.56 -1.09
CA PHE A 51 4.33 -9.09 -1.01
C PHE A 51 5.60 -8.54 -0.36
N SER A 52 6.49 -9.42 0.10
CA SER A 52 7.72 -9.06 0.81
C SER A 52 7.48 -8.13 2.01
N CYS A 53 6.38 -8.35 2.73
CA CYS A 53 6.02 -7.55 3.90
C CYS A 53 6.96 -7.86 5.07
N VAL A 54 7.40 -6.81 5.75
CA VAL A 54 8.31 -6.89 6.91
C VAL A 54 7.85 -5.96 8.02
N HIS A 55 8.09 -6.34 9.27
CA HIS A 55 7.96 -5.43 10.40
C HIS A 55 9.23 -4.59 10.50
N MET A 56 9.07 -3.26 10.56
CA MET A 56 10.20 -2.34 10.70
C MET A 56 9.87 -1.20 11.66
N PRO A 57 10.86 -0.72 12.43
CA PRO A 57 10.70 0.45 13.30
C PRO A 57 10.51 1.70 12.44
N THR A 58 9.31 2.27 12.47
CA THR A 58 8.91 3.44 11.67
C THR A 58 8.42 4.56 12.57
N THR A 59 8.62 5.81 12.16
CA THR A 59 8.07 6.98 12.85
C THR A 59 6.62 7.19 12.44
N GLY A 60 5.70 7.11 13.39
CA GLY A 60 4.29 7.42 13.20
C GLY A 60 4.02 8.92 13.05
N LYS A 61 2.78 9.27 12.69
CA LYS A 61 2.34 10.67 12.52
C LYS A 61 2.45 11.51 13.79
N ASP A 62 2.49 10.87 14.95
CA ASP A 62 2.70 11.48 16.28
C ASP A 62 4.18 11.66 16.64
N GLY A 63 5.11 11.34 15.74
CA GLY A 63 6.54 11.42 15.97
C GLY A 63 7.12 10.26 16.78
N LYS A 64 6.30 9.29 17.23
CA LYS A 64 6.77 8.14 18.00
C LYS A 64 7.19 6.99 17.10
N LYS A 65 8.10 6.14 17.58
CA LYS A 65 8.53 4.93 16.87
C LYS A 65 7.60 3.76 17.17
N TYR A 66 7.20 3.04 16.12
CA TYR A 66 6.39 1.83 16.21
C TYR A 66 6.95 0.75 15.28
N GLU A 67 6.79 -0.51 15.66
CA GLU A 67 6.94 -1.63 14.74
C GLU A 67 5.74 -1.67 13.79
N MET A 68 5.95 -1.30 12.54
CA MET A 68 4.91 -1.23 11.52
C MET A 68 5.09 -2.32 10.47
N LEU A 69 3.98 -2.93 10.04
CA LEU A 69 3.99 -3.82 8.88
C LEU A 69 4.10 -2.98 7.61
N CYS A 70 5.22 -3.15 6.93
CA CYS A 70 5.63 -2.36 5.78
C CYS A 70 5.75 -3.23 4.53
N MET A 71 5.37 -2.69 3.38
CA MET A 71 5.48 -3.35 2.07
C MET A 71 6.38 -2.54 1.15
N PRO A 72 7.30 -3.14 0.38
CA PRO A 72 8.03 -2.43 -0.66
C PRO A 72 7.04 -1.79 -1.64
N ILE A 73 7.23 -0.50 -1.97
CA ILE A 73 6.26 0.24 -2.79
C ILE A 73 6.00 -0.42 -4.15
N LYS A 74 7.03 -1.06 -4.73
CA LYS A 74 6.93 -1.83 -5.99
C LYS A 74 5.93 -2.99 -5.95
N LYS A 75 5.54 -3.47 -4.76
CA LYS A 75 4.57 -4.55 -4.56
C LYS A 75 3.16 -4.04 -4.28
N LEU A 76 2.99 -2.74 -4.01
CA LEU A 76 1.71 -2.14 -3.63
C LEU A 76 0.65 -2.33 -4.72
N ASN A 77 1.02 -2.18 -5.99
CA ASN A 77 0.11 -2.34 -7.13
C ASN A 77 -0.51 -3.74 -7.17
N GLY A 78 0.31 -4.77 -6.96
CA GLY A 78 -0.18 -6.15 -6.93
C GLY A 78 -1.12 -6.42 -5.75
N TRP A 79 -0.99 -5.71 -4.64
CA TRP A 79 -1.94 -5.82 -3.52
C TRP A 79 -3.26 -5.11 -3.86
N LEU A 80 -3.20 -3.88 -4.37
CA LEU A 80 -4.39 -3.10 -4.75
C LEU A 80 -5.22 -3.77 -5.82
N PHE A 81 -4.56 -4.42 -6.78
CA PHE A 81 -5.20 -5.20 -7.81
C PHE A 81 -6.00 -6.39 -7.25
N SER A 82 -5.65 -6.89 -6.06
CA SER A 82 -6.40 -7.94 -5.37
C SER A 82 -7.60 -7.43 -4.56
N ILE A 83 -7.75 -6.11 -4.43
CA ILE A 83 -8.85 -5.50 -3.67
C ILE A 83 -10.09 -5.39 -4.55
N ASN A 84 -11.22 -5.84 -4.02
CA ASN A 84 -12.52 -5.63 -4.63
C ASN A 84 -12.96 -4.17 -4.41
N PRO A 85 -13.17 -3.37 -5.48
CA PRO A 85 -13.57 -1.96 -5.36
C PRO A 85 -14.89 -1.75 -4.59
N ASN A 86 -15.80 -2.73 -4.55
CA ASN A 86 -17.03 -2.65 -3.77
C ASN A 86 -16.82 -2.81 -2.25
N LYS A 87 -15.58 -3.05 -1.81
CA LYS A 87 -15.22 -3.18 -0.39
C LYS A 87 -14.43 -1.99 0.13
N VAL A 88 -14.02 -1.05 -0.72
CA VAL A 88 -13.40 0.20 -0.29
C VAL A 88 -14.47 1.25 0.01
N ARG A 89 -14.05 2.39 0.55
CA ARG A 89 -14.90 3.58 0.67
C ARG A 89 -15.55 3.92 -0.68
N ALA A 90 -16.83 4.29 -0.64
CA ALA A 90 -17.62 4.55 -1.85
C ALA A 90 -17.01 5.66 -2.73
N ASP A 91 -16.44 6.72 -2.12
CA ASP A 91 -15.81 7.83 -2.84
C ASP A 91 -14.47 7.46 -3.50
N LEU A 92 -13.89 6.31 -3.15
CA LEU A 92 -12.64 5.81 -3.73
C LEU A 92 -12.85 4.66 -4.72
N LYS A 93 -14.08 4.14 -4.84
CA LYS A 93 -14.38 2.99 -5.70
C LYS A 93 -13.97 3.24 -7.14
N GLN A 94 -14.50 4.29 -7.76
CA GLN A 94 -14.21 4.62 -9.15
C GLN A 94 -12.70 4.84 -9.35
N ARG A 95 -12.05 5.54 -8.43
CA ARG A 95 -10.61 5.82 -8.52
C ARG A 95 -9.76 4.55 -8.44
N LEU A 96 -10.18 3.55 -7.65
CA LEU A 96 -9.51 2.26 -7.60
C LEU A 96 -9.75 1.44 -8.88
N GLU A 97 -10.95 1.50 -9.47
CA GLU A 97 -11.25 0.86 -10.76
C GLU A 97 -10.38 1.45 -11.88
N GLU A 98 -10.32 2.78 -11.98
CA GLU A 98 -9.42 3.49 -12.91
C GLU A 98 -7.96 3.09 -12.69
N TYR A 99 -7.50 3.03 -11.43
CA TYR A 99 -6.14 2.63 -11.12
C TYR A 99 -5.82 1.17 -11.52
N GLN A 100 -6.79 0.27 -11.36
CA GLN A 100 -6.64 -1.11 -11.81
C GLN A 100 -6.54 -1.19 -13.35
N GLU A 101 -7.30 -0.35 -14.07
CA GLU A 101 -7.20 -0.20 -15.52
C GLU A 101 -5.84 0.38 -15.96
N GLU A 102 -5.35 1.42 -15.29
CA GLU A 102 -4.00 1.96 -15.50
C GLU A 102 -2.93 0.87 -15.33
N CYS A 103 -3.09 -0.03 -14.34
CA CYS A 103 -2.18 -1.16 -14.16
C CYS A 103 -2.26 -2.19 -15.30
N PHE A 104 -3.46 -2.48 -15.82
CA PHE A 104 -3.63 -3.36 -16.97
C PHE A 104 -2.94 -2.80 -18.21
N LEU A 105 -3.15 -1.52 -18.50
CA LEU A 105 -2.51 -0.84 -19.63
C LEU A 105 -0.99 -0.82 -19.49
N ALA A 106 -0.46 -0.50 -18.31
CA ALA A 106 0.99 -0.52 -18.08
C ALA A 106 1.60 -1.92 -18.26
N LEU A 107 0.86 -2.99 -17.92
CA LEU A 107 1.30 -4.36 -18.17
C LEU A 107 1.17 -4.74 -19.65
N TRP A 108 0.18 -4.20 -20.36
CA TRP A 108 0.01 -4.38 -21.81
C TRP A 108 1.13 -3.71 -22.60
N ASP A 109 1.50 -2.48 -22.24
CA ASP A 109 2.60 -1.70 -22.86
C ASP A 109 3.97 -2.41 -22.76
N TYR A 110 4.14 -3.37 -21.86
CA TYR A 110 5.35 -4.21 -21.85
C TYR A 110 5.47 -5.10 -23.10
N TRP A 111 4.34 -5.42 -23.73
CA TRP A 111 4.25 -6.32 -24.88
C TRP A 111 4.05 -5.60 -26.21
N THR A 112 3.86 -4.28 -26.22
CA THR A 112 3.59 -3.46 -27.41
C THR A 112 4.46 -2.23 -27.46
#